data_AF-A0A8C6V4G1-F1
#
_entry.id   AF-A0A8C6V4G1-F1
#
_cell.length_a   1.000
_cell.length_b   1.000
_cell.length_c   1.000
_cell.angle_alpha   90.00
_cell.angle_beta   90.00
_cell.angle_gamma   90.00
#
_symmetry.space_group_name_H-M   'P 1'
#
loop_
_entity.id
_entity.type
_entity.pdbx_description
1 polymer ?
#
loop_
_entity_poly.entity_id
_entity_poly.type
_entity_poly.pdbx_seq_one_letter_code
_entity_poly.pdbx_strand_id
1 'polypeptide(L)' 'MPSACCAVGCTNALSEKKGLAFYKFPKDPVRRQKWITAIRRDHWTPTLKKP' A
#
# COMPACT_ATOMS: atom_id res chain seq x y z
N MET A 1 11.56 -1.00 2.66
CA MET A 1 10.21 -1.54 2.95
C MET A 1 9.23 -0.37 3.05
N PRO A 2 7.91 -0.54 2.88
CA PRO A 2 6.97 0.56 3.13
C PRO A 2 7.04 0.97 4.60
N SER A 3 7.12 2.27 4.87
CA SER A 3 7.18 2.83 6.23
C SER A 3 5.83 3.37 6.72
N ALA A 4 4.84 3.51 5.83
CA ALA A 4 3.50 4.01 6.15
C ALA A 4 2.42 3.34 5.27
N CYS A 5 1.19 3.31 5.78
CA CYS A 5 0.03 2.86 5.03
C CYS A 5 -0.40 3.92 3.99
N CYS A 6 -0.84 3.49 2.81
CA CYS A 6 -1.32 4.37 1.74
C CYS A 6 -2.85 4.47 1.65
N ALA A 7 -3.58 3.67 2.44
CA ALA A 7 -5.04 3.70 2.47
C ALA A 7 -5.57 5.04 2.99
N VAL A 8 -6.61 5.57 2.36
CA VAL A 8 -7.24 6.84 2.76
C VAL A 8 -7.73 6.74 4.22
N GLY A 9 -7.35 7.71 5.05
CA GLY A 9 -7.74 7.75 6.48
C GLY A 9 -6.90 6.87 7.41
N CYS A 10 -5.98 6.07 6.91
CA CYS A 10 -5.10 5.25 7.75
C CYS A 10 -3.86 6.04 8.19
N THR A 11 -3.65 6.17 9.50
CA THR A 11 -2.48 6.85 10.09
C THR A 11 -1.38 5.88 10.55
N ASN A 12 -1.48 4.59 10.20
CA ASN A 12 -0.50 3.60 10.63
C ASN A 12 0.86 3.81 9.93
N ALA A 13 1.89 4.08 10.73
CA ALA A 13 3.29 4.07 10.31
C ALA A 13 4.09 2.97 11.06
N LEU A 14 5.11 2.43 10.39
CA LEU A 14 6.00 1.40 10.94
C LEU A 14 6.75 1.92 12.19
N SER A 15 7.06 3.21 12.23
CA SER A 15 7.71 3.87 13.37
C SER A 15 6.82 3.94 14.61
N GLU A 16 5.50 3.97 14.44
CA GLU A 16 4.55 4.26 15.51
C GLU A 16 3.83 3.03 16.06
N LYS A 17 3.61 2.00 15.22
CA LYS A 17 2.83 0.81 15.62
C LYS A 17 3.64 -0.48 15.55
N LYS A 18 4.04 -0.97 16.73
CA LYS A 18 4.61 -2.31 16.92
C LYS A 18 3.51 -3.37 16.74
N GLY A 19 3.81 -4.44 15.99
CA GLY A 19 2.89 -5.58 15.79
C GLY A 19 2.11 -5.58 14.48
N LEU A 20 2.27 -4.58 13.61
CA LEU A 20 1.69 -4.59 12.26
C LEU A 20 2.74 -4.97 11.20
N ALA A 21 2.37 -5.82 10.27
CA ALA A 21 3.18 -6.13 9.10
C ALA A 21 2.80 -5.21 7.92
N PHE A 22 3.81 -4.60 7.29
CA PHE A 22 3.62 -3.73 6.13
C PHE A 22 3.99 -4.45 4.85
N TYR A 23 3.08 -4.47 3.89
CA TYR A 23 3.23 -5.19 2.62
C TYR A 23 3.43 -4.23 1.45
N LYS A 24 4.24 -4.64 0.48
CA LYS A 24 4.30 -3.99 -0.83
C LYS A 24 3.12 -4.46 -1.69
N PHE A 25 2.82 -3.69 -2.74
CA PHE A 25 1.85 -4.13 -3.74
C PHE A 25 2.30 -5.45 -4.39
N PRO A 26 1.35 -6.37 -4.65
CA PRO A 26 1.66 -7.64 -5.30
C PRO A 26 2.13 -7.42 -6.74
N LYS A 27 2.99 -8.33 -7.22
CA LYS A 27 3.44 -8.35 -8.62
C LYS A 27 2.31 -8.76 -9.57
N ASP A 28 1.43 -9.66 -9.11
CA ASP A 28 0.26 -10.11 -9.87
C ASP A 28 -0.66 -8.92 -10.20
N PRO A 29 -0.93 -8.65 -11.48
CA PRO A 29 -1.66 -7.45 -11.91
C PRO A 29 -3.12 -7.47 -11.46
N VAL A 30 -3.78 -8.63 -11.44
CA VAL A 30 -5.18 -8.77 -11.06
C VAL A 30 -5.36 -8.45 -9.57
N ARG A 31 -4.54 -9.06 -8.71
CA ARG A 31 -4.54 -8.80 -7.27
C ARG A 31 -4.10 -7.36 -6.97
N ARG A 32 -3.14 -6.82 -7.73
CA ARG A 32 -2.72 -5.42 -7.59
C ARG A 32 -3.87 -4.46 -7.89
N GLN A 33 -4.63 -4.72 -8.96
CA GLN A 33 -5.79 -3.89 -9.29
C GLN A 33 -6.84 -3.94 -8.18
N LYS A 34 -7.11 -5.12 -7.60
CA LYS A 34 -8.01 -5.24 -6.43
C LYS A 34 -7.55 -4.39 -5.25
N TRP A 35 -6.24 -4.34 -4.98
CA TRP A 35 -5.68 -3.51 -3.90
C TRP A 35 -5.82 -2.02 -4.20
N ILE A 36 -5.53 -1.59 -5.43
CA ILE A 36 -5.68 -0.19 -5.86
C ILE A 36 -7.14 0.25 -5.72
N THR A 37 -8.09 -0.55 -6.19
CA THR A 37 -9.53 -0.27 -6.07
C THR A 37 -9.97 -0.18 -4.60
N ALA A 38 -9.45 -1.05 -3.72
CA ALA A 38 -9.79 -1.03 -2.30
C ALA A 38 -9.26 0.20 -1.55
N ILE A 39 -8.13 0.76 -1.98
CA ILE A 39 -7.53 1.96 -1.38
C ILE A 39 -8.37 3.22 -1.66
N ARG A 40 -9.13 3.25 -2.76
CA ARG A 40 -10.03 4.35 -3.16
C ARG A 40 -9.36 5.73 -3.10
N ARG A 41 -8.11 5.80 -3.59
CA ARG A 41 -7.35 7.04 -3.66
C ARG A 41 -7.39 7.57 -5.08
N ASP A 42 -8.06 8.69 -5.28
CA ASP A 42 -8.27 9.28 -6.60
C ASP A 42 -6.96 9.77 -7.21
N HIS A 43 -6.85 9.62 -8.54
CA HIS A 43 -5.70 10.04 -9.36
C HIS A 43 -4.33 9.57 -8.86
N TRP A 44 -4.30 8.45 -8.15
CA TRP A 44 -3.08 7.91 -7.55
C TRP A 44 -2.71 6.55 -8.14
N THR A 45 -1.41 6.32 -8.35
CA THR A 45 -0.88 5.02 -8.72
C THR A 45 0.28 4.63 -7.81
N PRO A 46 0.37 3.34 -7.40
CA PRO A 46 1.49 2.88 -6.59
C PRO A 46 2.80 2.90 -7.39
N THR A 47 3.86 3.41 -6.78
CA THR A 47 5.20 3.35 -7.37
C THR A 47 5.72 1.91 -7.34
N LEU A 48 5.72 1.27 -8.51
CA LEU A 48 6.39 -0.01 -8.70
C LEU A 48 7.88 0.27 -8.88
N LYS A 49 8.73 -0.19 -7.95
CA LYS A 49 10.16 -0.26 -8.26
C LYS A 49 10.31 -1.27 -9.41
N LYS A 50 10.88 -0.81 -10.54
CA LYS A 50 11.34 -1.72 -11.60
C LYS A 50 12.32 -2.73 -10.99
N PRO A 51 12.33 -3.99 -11.46
CA PRO A 51 13.24 -5.01 -10.96
C PRO A 51 14.68 -4.56 -11.04
#